data_AF-A0A8S3UMZ4-F1
#
_entry.id   AF-A0A8S3UMZ4-F1
#
_cell.length_a   1.000
_cell.length_b   1.000
_cell.length_c   1.000
_cell.angle_alpha   90.00
_cell.angle_beta   90.00
_cell.angle_gamma   90.00
#
_symmetry.space_group_name_H-M   'P 1'
#
loop_
_entity.id
_entity.type
_entity.pdbx_description
1 polymer ?
#
loop_
_entity_poly.entity_id
_entity_poly.type
_entity_poly.pdbx_seq_one_letter_code
_entity_poly.pdbx_strand_id
1 'polypeptide(L)'
;MNIVQQVCRAISILGLITLCTGLQHCNPDYGPSGIYDCLQLDKYDKPQYATCITNSYAEMKTNYRYACKEDVYGERPTYCWNQCMVELHDMTYGHVYNDCACTPGQHVIKYSRTTSTTPLPISEQCYTPTGHDCLWFRDCLNYKYSCDGTDYKELLELGFNFCKIAPETKKKISENGFLWFDNAQKCFQVQMAPVLKQWLHLNCSTVENKATSVRNQCLSKPLGVISLCDLSHDDIWTIFWSIRDSFDKNLVPSILHVMNVIQNCSTSDKESNVTEMRLFFTPTINIHVTNTMIEKFLSKIVTKMSWQKEGIGWFCIFTES
;
A
#
# COMPACT_ATOMS: atom_id res chain seq x y z
N MET A 1 -38.68 2.75 -21.82
CA MET A 1 -39.61 2.67 -20.68
C MET A 1 -40.17 1.26 -20.69
N ASN A 2 -39.46 0.30 -20.09
CA ASN A 2 -39.75 -1.13 -20.20
C ASN A 2 -40.02 -1.75 -18.83
N ILE A 3 -40.97 -2.67 -18.87
CA ILE A 3 -41.79 -3.20 -17.80
C ILE A 3 -41.00 -4.29 -17.05
N VAL A 4 -40.24 -3.93 -16.01
CA VAL A 4 -39.86 -4.83 -14.88
C VAL A 4 -39.59 -4.00 -13.61
N GLN A 5 -40.47 -3.05 -13.31
CA GLN A 5 -40.40 -2.27 -12.07
C GLN A 5 -41.81 -2.24 -11.46
N GLN A 6 -41.96 -2.89 -10.29
CA GLN A 6 -43.12 -2.95 -9.37
C GLN A 6 -43.66 -4.37 -9.15
N VAL A 7 -43.10 -5.09 -8.18
CA VAL A 7 -43.90 -5.93 -7.28
C VAL A 7 -43.33 -5.80 -5.87
N CYS A 8 -43.74 -4.77 -5.15
CA CYS A 8 -43.73 -4.74 -3.69
C CYS A 8 -44.88 -3.83 -3.24
N ARG A 9 -46.11 -4.35 -3.26
CA ARG A 9 -47.24 -3.76 -2.53
C ARG A 9 -47.92 -4.85 -1.69
N ALA A 10 -47.73 -4.69 -0.38
CA ALA A 10 -48.61 -4.99 0.75
C ALA A 10 -49.31 -6.35 0.84
N ILE A 11 -48.90 -7.16 1.84
CA ILE A 11 -49.85 -7.86 2.73
C ILE A 11 -49.35 -7.70 4.17
N SER A 12 -50.23 -7.14 5.01
CA SER A 12 -50.04 -6.90 6.44
C SER A 12 -50.32 -8.17 7.26
N ILE A 13 -49.60 -8.26 8.39
CA ILE A 13 -49.90 -9.02 9.63
C ILE A 13 -49.57 -10.54 9.59
N LEU A 14 -48.81 -10.95 10.62
CA LEU A 14 -48.39 -12.31 11.01
C LEU A 14 -47.21 -12.93 10.23
N GLY A 15 -46.01 -12.63 10.73
CA GLY A 15 -44.93 -13.58 10.93
C GLY A 15 -44.53 -14.46 9.74
N LEU A 16 -43.70 -13.93 8.84
CA LEU A 16 -42.81 -14.72 7.99
C LEU A 16 -41.65 -13.81 7.56
N ILE A 17 -40.44 -14.20 8.00
CA ILE A 17 -39.17 -13.59 7.62
C ILE A 17 -39.11 -13.61 6.09
N THR A 18 -39.34 -12.45 5.48
CA THR A 18 -39.17 -12.28 4.05
C THR A 18 -37.67 -12.12 3.81
N LEU A 19 -37.00 -13.22 3.47
CA LEU A 19 -35.65 -13.18 2.92
C LEU A 19 -35.72 -12.50 1.54
N CYS A 20 -35.76 -11.17 1.53
CA CYS A 20 -35.32 -10.41 0.38
C CYS A 20 -33.82 -10.66 0.24
N THR A 21 -33.42 -11.60 -0.61
CA THR A 21 -32.07 -11.61 -1.18
C THR A 21 -31.98 -10.42 -2.14
N GLY A 22 -31.86 -9.21 -1.57
CA GLY A 22 -31.56 -8.02 -2.33
C GLY A 22 -30.16 -8.15 -2.92
N LEU A 23 -29.99 -7.77 -4.19
CA LEU A 23 -28.66 -7.50 -4.73
C LEU A 23 -27.96 -6.55 -3.77
N GLN A 24 -26.81 -6.96 -3.21
CA GLN A 24 -26.00 -6.07 -2.38
C GLN A 24 -25.41 -4.99 -3.26
N HIS A 25 -26.00 -3.80 -3.21
CA HIS A 25 -25.46 -2.59 -3.79
C HIS A 25 -24.56 -1.89 -2.76
N CYS A 26 -23.62 -1.06 -3.19
CA CYS A 26 -22.80 -0.28 -2.25
C CYS A 26 -23.70 0.71 -1.52
N ASN A 27 -24.12 0.35 -0.31
CA ASN A 27 -24.96 1.22 0.49
C ASN A 27 -24.08 2.30 1.15
N PRO A 28 -24.42 3.59 1.04
CA PRO A 28 -23.66 4.69 1.62
C PRO A 28 -23.39 4.57 3.14
N ASP A 29 -24.28 3.92 3.87
CA ASP A 29 -24.26 3.86 5.32
C ASP A 29 -23.70 2.53 5.85
N TYR A 30 -23.99 1.42 5.15
CA TYR A 30 -23.69 0.06 5.65
C TYR A 30 -22.73 -0.77 4.77
N GLY A 31 -22.31 -0.26 3.61
CA GLY A 31 -21.46 -1.01 2.69
C GLY A 31 -22.20 -2.23 2.08
N PRO A 32 -21.55 -3.40 1.91
CA PRO A 32 -20.26 -3.83 2.46
C PRO A 32 -19.04 -3.47 1.60
N SER A 33 -17.84 -3.50 2.19
CA SER A 33 -16.60 -3.31 1.41
C SER A 33 -16.21 -4.56 0.62
N GLY A 34 -15.70 -4.36 -0.60
CA GLY A 34 -15.17 -5.45 -1.45
C GLY A 34 -16.11 -5.94 -2.54
N ILE A 35 -17.40 -5.62 -2.47
CA ILE A 35 -18.28 -5.78 -3.64
C ILE A 35 -17.84 -4.83 -4.75
N TYR A 36 -18.10 -5.22 -5.99
CA TYR A 36 -17.72 -4.44 -7.15
C TYR A 36 -18.73 -4.51 -8.27
N ASP A 37 -18.71 -3.49 -9.11
CA ASP A 37 -19.57 -3.40 -10.28
C ASP A 37 -18.83 -2.72 -11.43
N CYS A 38 -19.41 -2.82 -12.62
CA CYS A 38 -18.94 -2.12 -13.82
C CYS A 38 -19.79 -0.88 -14.07
N LEU A 39 -19.23 0.30 -13.83
CA LEU A 39 -19.96 1.56 -13.86
C LEU A 39 -19.52 2.43 -15.03
N GLN A 40 -20.49 2.96 -15.79
CA GLN A 40 -20.26 4.09 -16.69
C GLN A 40 -20.44 5.38 -15.89
N LEU A 41 -19.41 6.23 -15.91
CA LEU A 41 -19.41 7.53 -15.24
C LEU A 41 -19.14 8.63 -16.26
N ASP A 42 -19.85 9.75 -16.16
CA ASP A 42 -19.83 10.83 -17.16
C ASP A 42 -18.43 11.42 -17.43
N LYS A 43 -17.52 11.29 -16.46
CA LYS A 43 -16.15 11.83 -16.55
C LYS A 43 -15.17 10.94 -17.32
N TYR A 44 -15.61 9.76 -17.78
CA TYR A 44 -14.76 8.79 -18.45
C TYR A 44 -15.34 8.33 -19.78
N ASP A 45 -14.45 7.99 -20.71
CA ASP A 45 -14.80 7.60 -22.07
C ASP A 45 -15.40 6.18 -22.18
N LYS A 46 -15.24 5.35 -21.14
CA LYS A 46 -15.72 3.96 -21.09
C LYS A 46 -16.17 3.55 -19.68
N PRO A 47 -16.91 2.43 -19.56
CA PRO A 47 -17.21 1.85 -18.27
C PRO A 47 -15.96 1.28 -17.59
N GLN A 48 -15.92 1.34 -16.27
CA GLN A 48 -14.80 0.85 -15.48
C GLN A 48 -15.24 0.10 -14.22
N TYR A 49 -14.38 -0.77 -13.71
CA TYR A 49 -14.61 -1.41 -12.43
C TYR A 49 -14.64 -0.37 -11.31
N ALA A 50 -15.53 -0.57 -10.35
CA ALA A 50 -15.57 0.19 -9.11
C ALA A 50 -15.76 -0.76 -7.92
N THR A 51 -15.05 -0.49 -6.81
CA THR A 51 -15.21 -1.25 -5.55
C THR A 51 -16.00 -0.43 -4.55
N CYS A 52 -16.90 -1.05 -3.79
CA CYS A 52 -17.42 -0.44 -2.58
C CYS A 52 -16.34 -0.43 -1.51
N ILE A 53 -16.04 0.73 -0.96
CA ILE A 53 -15.04 0.96 0.09
C ILE A 53 -15.54 2.01 1.08
N THR A 54 -14.84 2.17 2.19
CA THR A 54 -15.08 3.27 3.12
C THR A 54 -14.54 4.58 2.58
N ASN A 55 -15.18 5.70 2.95
CA ASN A 55 -14.68 7.05 2.65
C ASN A 55 -13.27 7.26 3.23
N SER A 56 -13.03 6.76 4.45
CA SER A 56 -11.72 6.85 5.08
C SER A 56 -10.62 6.18 4.25
N TYR A 57 -10.89 5.01 3.65
CA TYR A 57 -9.91 4.36 2.77
C TYR A 57 -9.74 5.13 1.45
N ALA A 58 -10.81 5.69 0.88
CA ALA A 58 -10.74 6.52 -0.34
C ALA A 58 -9.81 7.73 -0.15
N GLU A 59 -9.99 8.42 0.98
CA GLU A 59 -9.16 9.55 1.41
C GLU A 59 -7.71 9.12 1.61
N MET A 60 -7.46 8.09 2.42
CA MET A 60 -6.09 7.63 2.69
C MET A 60 -5.36 7.16 1.42
N LYS A 61 -6.04 6.42 0.53
CA LYS A 61 -5.44 5.85 -0.69
C LYS A 61 -4.93 6.92 -1.65
N THR A 62 -5.59 8.07 -1.67
CA THR A 62 -5.27 9.19 -2.56
C THR A 62 -4.52 10.32 -1.83
N ASN A 63 -4.04 10.05 -0.61
CA ASN A 63 -3.44 11.07 0.26
C ASN A 63 -4.33 12.31 0.39
N TYR A 64 -5.61 12.07 0.67
CA TYR A 64 -6.68 13.04 0.89
C TYR A 64 -7.05 13.91 -0.33
N ARG A 65 -6.62 13.52 -1.55
CA ARG A 65 -7.01 14.22 -2.79
C ARG A 65 -8.39 13.85 -3.29
N TYR A 66 -8.90 12.68 -2.91
CA TYR A 66 -10.21 12.19 -3.29
C TYR A 66 -10.96 11.69 -2.06
N ALA A 67 -12.25 12.02 -1.98
CA ALA A 67 -13.17 11.54 -0.98
C ALA A 67 -14.46 11.08 -1.68
N CYS A 68 -15.28 10.31 -0.98
CA CYS A 68 -16.64 10.03 -1.40
C CYS A 68 -17.40 11.35 -1.61
N LYS A 69 -18.16 11.42 -2.69
CA LYS A 69 -18.97 12.60 -3.01
C LYS A 69 -20.01 12.82 -1.91
N GLU A 70 -20.11 14.06 -1.45
CA GLU A 70 -21.16 14.49 -0.51
C GLU A 70 -22.54 14.21 -1.09
N ASP A 71 -23.46 13.85 -0.21
CA ASP A 71 -24.85 13.66 -0.55
C ASP A 71 -25.60 15.00 -0.71
N VAL A 72 -26.92 14.93 -0.90
CA VAL A 72 -27.75 16.13 -1.10
C VAL A 72 -27.84 17.03 0.15
N TYR A 73 -27.43 16.56 1.31
CA TYR A 73 -27.43 17.30 2.57
C TYR A 73 -26.04 17.83 2.94
N GLY A 74 -25.02 17.58 2.11
CA GLY A 74 -23.64 17.96 2.37
C GLY A 74 -22.92 17.01 3.32
N GLU A 75 -23.49 15.84 3.59
CA GLU A 75 -22.86 14.82 4.43
C GLU A 75 -22.05 13.84 3.56
N ARG A 76 -20.87 13.44 4.05
CA ARG A 76 -20.05 12.43 3.38
C ARG A 76 -20.52 11.04 3.80
N PRO A 77 -20.82 10.15 2.84
CA PRO A 77 -21.25 8.81 3.17
C PRO A 77 -20.10 8.00 3.78
N THR A 78 -20.44 7.00 4.59
CA THR A 78 -19.43 6.11 5.18
C THR A 78 -18.79 5.23 4.12
N TYR A 79 -19.56 4.82 3.11
CA TYR A 79 -19.13 3.98 1.99
C TYR A 79 -19.46 4.64 0.65
N CYS A 80 -18.66 4.34 -0.37
CA CYS A 80 -18.98 4.71 -1.74
C CYS A 80 -18.30 3.82 -2.76
N TRP A 81 -18.75 3.96 -4.02
CA TRP A 81 -18.07 3.39 -5.17
C TRP A 81 -16.75 4.13 -5.44
N ASN A 82 -15.64 3.41 -5.33
CA ASN A 82 -14.32 3.88 -5.70
C ASN A 82 -13.89 3.33 -7.03
N GLN A 83 -13.56 4.25 -7.91
CA GLN A 83 -13.25 4.03 -9.32
C GLN A 83 -11.88 3.40 -9.47
N CYS A 84 -11.76 2.39 -10.32
CA CYS A 84 -10.47 1.75 -10.62
C CYS A 84 -9.43 2.76 -11.12
N MET A 85 -9.82 3.72 -11.96
CA MET A 85 -8.92 4.75 -12.47
C MET A 85 -8.38 5.68 -11.37
N VAL A 86 -9.19 5.98 -10.35
CA VAL A 86 -8.74 6.74 -9.17
C VAL A 86 -7.77 5.89 -8.34
N GLU A 87 -8.10 4.62 -8.13
CA GLU A 87 -7.35 3.76 -7.22
C GLU A 87 -5.98 3.30 -7.78
N LEU A 88 -5.94 2.92 -9.05
CA LEU A 88 -4.74 2.37 -9.70
C LEU A 88 -3.92 3.42 -10.43
N HIS A 89 -4.57 4.45 -10.98
CA HIS A 89 -3.95 5.42 -11.89
C HIS A 89 -3.98 6.86 -11.38
N ASP A 90 -4.60 7.13 -10.23
CA ASP A 90 -4.73 8.49 -9.65
C ASP A 90 -5.42 9.48 -10.61
N MET A 91 -6.31 8.97 -11.48
CA MET A 91 -7.05 9.75 -12.47
C MET A 91 -8.53 9.82 -12.10
N THR A 92 -9.09 11.03 -12.06
CA THR A 92 -10.52 11.27 -11.71
C THR A 92 -11.42 11.53 -12.93
N TYR A 93 -10.84 11.55 -14.13
CA TYR A 93 -11.51 11.72 -15.41
C TYR A 93 -10.61 11.23 -16.56
N GLY A 94 -11.18 11.07 -17.75
CA GLY A 94 -10.43 10.81 -18.99
C GLY A 94 -10.55 9.37 -19.51
N HIS A 95 -9.50 8.91 -20.16
CA HIS A 95 -9.45 7.59 -20.79
C HIS A 95 -9.37 6.46 -19.75
N VAL A 96 -10.23 5.44 -19.87
CA VAL A 96 -10.14 4.24 -19.04
C VAL A 96 -9.15 3.24 -19.63
N TYR A 97 -8.11 2.92 -18.88
CA TYR A 97 -7.13 1.91 -19.25
C TYR A 97 -7.70 0.49 -19.19
N ASN A 98 -7.09 -0.42 -19.95
CA ASN A 98 -7.59 -1.79 -20.14
C ASN A 98 -7.68 -2.60 -18.84
N ASP A 99 -6.82 -2.32 -17.85
CA ASP A 99 -6.84 -2.96 -16.54
C ASP A 99 -8.00 -2.49 -15.64
N CYS A 100 -8.64 -1.38 -16.01
CA CYS A 100 -9.83 -0.84 -15.35
C CYS A 100 -11.11 -0.98 -16.18
N ALA A 101 -11.01 -1.18 -17.49
CA ALA A 101 -12.16 -1.27 -18.39
C ALA A 101 -12.99 -2.54 -18.16
N CYS A 102 -14.31 -2.43 -18.30
CA CYS A 102 -15.24 -3.55 -18.14
C CYS A 102 -16.49 -3.37 -19.00
N THR A 103 -17.34 -4.40 -19.07
CA THR A 103 -18.64 -4.34 -19.78
C THR A 103 -19.79 -4.32 -18.78
N PRO A 104 -20.67 -3.28 -18.79
CA PRO A 104 -21.84 -3.20 -17.93
C PRO A 104 -22.77 -4.40 -18.11
N GLY A 105 -23.45 -4.80 -17.04
CA GLY A 105 -24.38 -5.95 -17.07
C GLY A 105 -23.71 -7.30 -16.81
N GLN A 106 -22.37 -7.37 -16.72
CA GLN A 106 -21.67 -8.46 -16.05
C GLN A 106 -21.67 -8.21 -14.54
N HIS A 107 -22.80 -8.39 -13.85
CA HIS A 107 -22.82 -8.41 -12.39
C HIS A 107 -22.07 -9.64 -11.90
N VAL A 108 -20.77 -9.50 -11.60
CA VAL A 108 -19.99 -10.59 -11.01
C VAL A 108 -20.14 -10.55 -9.50
N ILE A 109 -21.37 -10.77 -9.00
CA ILE A 109 -21.58 -11.07 -7.59
C ILE A 109 -21.18 -12.54 -7.38
N LYS A 110 -19.89 -12.82 -7.19
CA LYS A 110 -19.44 -14.13 -6.69
C LYS A 110 -19.38 -14.12 -5.16
N TYR A 111 -20.54 -13.93 -4.54
CA TYR A 111 -20.84 -14.59 -3.27
C TYR A 111 -21.88 -15.69 -3.54
N SER A 112 -21.59 -16.60 -4.48
CA SER A 112 -22.43 -17.79 -4.67
C SER A 112 -22.10 -18.76 -3.54
N ARG A 113 -22.84 -18.64 -2.44
CA ARG A 113 -22.82 -19.60 -1.32
C ARG A 113 -23.57 -20.87 -1.75
N THR A 114 -23.06 -21.56 -2.75
CA THR A 114 -23.63 -22.83 -3.22
C THR A 114 -22.51 -23.77 -3.63
N THR A 115 -22.45 -24.88 -2.91
CA THR A 115 -21.65 -26.10 -3.12
C THR A 115 -20.15 -26.04 -2.82
N SER A 116 -19.81 -26.73 -1.72
CA SER A 116 -18.58 -27.43 -1.35
C SER A 116 -17.30 -27.16 -2.17
N THR A 117 -16.20 -26.87 -1.45
CA THR A 117 -14.79 -26.74 -1.90
C THR A 117 -14.34 -25.44 -2.59
N THR A 118 -15.03 -24.32 -2.42
CA THR A 118 -14.48 -22.99 -2.79
C THR A 118 -13.79 -22.32 -1.59
N PRO A 119 -12.60 -21.69 -1.76
CA PRO A 119 -11.98 -20.86 -0.73
C PRO A 119 -12.97 -19.83 -0.21
N LEU A 120 -12.99 -19.61 1.11
CA LEU A 120 -13.80 -18.56 1.72
C LEU A 120 -13.51 -17.21 1.05
N PRO A 121 -14.52 -16.36 0.83
CA PRO A 121 -14.27 -15.03 0.30
C PRO A 121 -13.40 -14.24 1.27
N ILE A 122 -12.48 -13.44 0.72
CA ILE A 122 -11.61 -12.54 1.48
C ILE A 122 -12.50 -11.58 2.31
N SER A 123 -12.10 -11.33 3.56
CA SER A 123 -12.87 -10.48 4.46
C SER A 123 -12.98 -9.03 3.96
N GLU A 124 -14.06 -8.34 4.33
CA GLU A 124 -14.32 -6.94 3.97
C GLU A 124 -13.19 -6.00 4.42
N GLN A 125 -12.60 -6.26 5.59
CA GLN A 125 -11.47 -5.49 6.14
C GLN A 125 -10.23 -5.51 5.23
N CYS A 126 -10.15 -6.47 4.32
CA CYS A 126 -9.03 -6.58 3.40
C CYS A 126 -9.09 -5.50 2.31
N TYR A 127 -10.29 -5.05 1.95
CA TYR A 127 -10.50 -4.04 0.91
C TYR A 127 -10.36 -2.61 1.44
N THR A 128 -10.48 -2.42 2.75
CA THR A 128 -10.40 -1.12 3.43
C THR A 128 -9.55 -1.22 4.70
N PRO A 129 -8.25 -1.53 4.59
CA PRO A 129 -7.40 -1.65 5.76
C PRO A 129 -7.28 -0.33 6.53
N THR A 130 -7.18 -0.44 7.85
CA THR A 130 -6.97 0.71 8.75
C THR A 130 -5.55 1.26 8.70
N GLY A 131 -4.58 0.47 8.21
CA GLY A 131 -3.17 0.83 8.15
C GLY A 131 -2.30 0.31 9.31
N HIS A 132 -2.92 -0.25 10.35
CA HIS A 132 -2.21 -0.59 11.59
C HIS A 132 -2.22 -2.08 11.90
N ASP A 133 -3.01 -2.87 11.17
CA ASP A 133 -3.12 -4.31 11.39
C ASP A 133 -2.10 -5.07 10.53
N CYS A 134 -0.98 -5.45 11.14
CA CYS A 134 0.05 -6.24 10.47
C CYS A 134 -0.40 -7.64 10.08
N LEU A 135 -1.47 -8.18 10.70
CA LEU A 135 -2.01 -9.47 10.31
C LEU A 135 -2.69 -9.43 8.95
N TRP A 136 -3.05 -8.24 8.45
CA TRP A 136 -3.62 -8.07 7.11
C TRP A 136 -2.75 -8.65 5.99
N PHE A 137 -1.42 -8.55 6.08
CA PHE A 137 -0.54 -9.14 5.07
C PHE A 137 -0.71 -10.67 5.00
N ARG A 138 -0.93 -11.30 6.16
CA ARG A 138 -1.22 -12.73 6.26
C ARG A 138 -2.65 -13.07 5.86
N ASP A 139 -3.60 -12.38 6.47
CA ASP A 139 -5.03 -12.73 6.41
C ASP A 139 -5.69 -12.28 5.11
N CYS A 140 -5.09 -11.35 4.37
CA CYS A 140 -5.62 -10.80 3.14
C CYS A 140 -4.69 -11.05 1.95
N LEU A 141 -3.44 -10.56 2.01
CA LEU A 141 -2.53 -10.62 0.86
C LEU A 141 -2.09 -12.03 0.54
N ASN A 142 -1.56 -12.75 1.53
CA ASN A 142 -1.13 -14.14 1.36
C ASN A 142 -2.30 -15.12 1.19
N TYR A 143 -3.45 -14.80 1.81
CA TYR A 143 -4.67 -15.56 1.55
C TYR A 143 -5.04 -15.53 0.05
N LYS A 144 -4.92 -14.37 -0.60
CA LYS A 144 -5.19 -14.25 -2.05
C LYS A 144 -4.07 -14.84 -2.91
N TYR A 145 -2.82 -14.53 -2.59
CA TYR A 145 -1.63 -14.92 -3.33
C TYR A 145 -0.81 -15.88 -2.48
N SER A 146 -1.27 -17.12 -2.34
CA SER A 146 -0.53 -18.15 -1.61
C SER A 146 0.71 -18.55 -2.41
N CYS A 147 1.83 -17.87 -2.17
CA CYS A 147 3.09 -18.05 -2.88
C CYS A 147 3.99 -19.12 -2.24
N ASP A 148 3.39 -20.06 -1.48
CA ASP A 148 4.11 -21.15 -0.82
C ASP A 148 4.88 -22.02 -1.81
N GLY A 149 6.12 -22.37 -1.46
CA GLY A 149 6.99 -23.21 -2.30
C GLY A 149 7.57 -22.51 -3.53
N THR A 150 7.40 -21.19 -3.65
CA THR A 150 8.08 -20.36 -4.65
C THR A 150 9.18 -19.51 -4.01
N ASP A 151 10.10 -18.98 -4.82
CA ASP A 151 11.08 -17.97 -4.38
C ASP A 151 10.42 -16.66 -3.89
N TYR A 152 9.08 -16.54 -4.04
CA TYR A 152 8.24 -15.39 -3.69
C TYR A 152 7.44 -15.59 -2.40
N LYS A 153 7.75 -16.65 -1.63
CA LYS A 153 7.18 -16.90 -0.28
C LYS A 153 7.39 -15.71 0.67
N GLU A 154 8.37 -14.87 0.36
CA GLU A 154 8.80 -13.64 1.04
C GLU A 154 7.75 -12.52 1.09
N LEU A 155 6.63 -12.60 0.35
CA LEU A 155 5.56 -11.60 0.39
C LEU A 155 4.95 -11.41 1.78
N LEU A 156 4.79 -12.49 2.55
CA LEU A 156 4.37 -12.46 3.95
C LEU A 156 5.37 -11.75 4.84
N GLU A 157 6.65 -12.09 4.66
CA GLU A 157 7.75 -11.62 5.49
C GLU A 157 8.03 -10.14 5.23
N LEU A 158 7.99 -9.70 3.97
CA LEU A 158 8.15 -8.30 3.58
C LEU A 158 7.07 -7.42 4.22
N GLY A 159 5.80 -7.83 4.07
CA GLY A 159 4.63 -7.19 4.69
C GLY A 159 4.74 -7.07 6.20
N PHE A 160 4.88 -8.22 6.84
CA PHE A 160 4.83 -8.36 8.28
C PHE A 160 6.05 -7.74 8.97
N ASN A 161 7.27 -7.96 8.45
CA ASN A 161 8.50 -7.41 9.02
C ASN A 161 8.59 -5.90 8.84
N PHE A 162 8.05 -5.35 7.75
CA PHE A 162 7.95 -3.90 7.58
C PHE A 162 6.98 -3.29 8.59
N CYS A 163 5.88 -3.99 8.86
CA CYS A 163 4.81 -3.52 9.72
C CYS A 163 5.15 -3.61 11.23
N LYS A 164 6.08 -4.49 11.61
CA LYS A 164 6.37 -4.79 13.01
C LYS A 164 7.66 -4.11 13.49
N ILE A 165 7.53 -3.01 14.22
CA ILE A 165 8.59 -2.55 15.14
C ILE A 165 8.38 -3.14 16.53
N ALA A 166 9.46 -3.62 17.13
CA ALA A 166 9.39 -4.19 18.46
C ALA A 166 9.22 -3.07 19.52
N PRO A 167 8.55 -3.33 20.67
CA PRO A 167 8.29 -2.30 21.69
C PRO A 167 9.56 -1.60 22.21
N GLU A 168 10.67 -2.31 22.27
CA GLU A 168 11.98 -1.77 22.65
C GLU A 168 12.57 -0.82 21.61
N THR A 169 12.30 -1.05 20.32
CA THR A 169 12.63 -0.10 19.24
C THR A 169 11.77 1.15 19.38
N LYS A 170 10.46 0.98 19.66
CA LYS A 170 9.53 2.10 19.86
C LYS A 170 9.96 3.04 20.98
N LYS A 171 10.63 2.53 22.02
CA LYS A 171 11.17 3.34 23.13
C LYS A 171 12.45 4.11 22.78
N LYS A 172 13.12 3.75 21.67
CA LYS A 172 14.41 4.33 21.25
C LYS A 172 14.26 5.39 20.15
N ILE A 173 13.08 5.51 19.56
CA ILE A 173 12.78 6.48 18.52
C ILE A 173 12.03 7.67 19.12
N SER A 174 12.22 8.84 18.53
CA SER A 174 11.47 10.05 18.86
C SER A 174 9.99 9.92 18.48
N GLU A 175 9.17 10.87 18.94
CA GLU A 175 7.77 10.98 18.54
C GLU A 175 7.62 11.16 17.02
N ASN A 176 8.48 11.99 16.40
CA ASN A 176 8.52 12.15 14.95
C ASN A 176 8.91 10.85 14.24
N GLY A 177 9.91 10.13 14.76
CA GLY A 177 10.33 8.83 14.23
C GLY A 177 9.20 7.80 14.30
N PHE A 178 8.47 7.76 15.42
CA PHE A 178 7.30 6.90 15.56
C PHE A 178 6.18 7.29 14.59
N LEU A 179 5.84 8.58 14.49
CA LEU A 179 4.78 9.07 13.61
C LEU A 179 5.10 8.83 12.13
N TRP A 180 6.35 9.05 11.72
CA TRP A 180 6.81 8.72 10.37
C TRP A 180 6.67 7.23 10.07
N PHE A 181 7.10 6.37 10.99
CA PHE A 181 7.04 4.92 10.80
C PHE A 181 5.58 4.42 10.71
N ASP A 182 4.73 4.88 11.63
CA ASP A 182 3.31 4.56 11.66
C ASP A 182 2.62 4.95 10.34
N ASN A 183 2.94 6.14 9.83
CA ASN A 183 2.45 6.59 8.54
C ASN A 183 3.02 5.81 7.33
N ALA A 184 4.27 5.36 7.39
CA ALA A 184 4.89 4.54 6.35
C ALA A 184 4.25 3.14 6.30
N GLN A 185 4.02 2.52 7.47
CA GLN A 185 3.29 1.27 7.62
C GLN A 185 1.88 1.39 7.06
N LYS A 186 1.15 2.44 7.47
CA LYS A 186 -0.20 2.73 6.99
C LYS A 186 -0.24 2.95 5.49
N CYS A 187 0.70 3.72 4.95
CA CYS A 187 0.86 3.91 3.51
C CYS A 187 1.01 2.56 2.81
N PHE A 188 1.90 1.70 3.29
CA PHE A 188 2.20 0.45 2.62
C PHE A 188 0.98 -0.47 2.55
N GLN A 189 0.27 -0.65 3.66
CA GLN A 189 -0.95 -1.48 3.70
C GLN A 189 -2.06 -0.92 2.79
N VAL A 190 -2.32 0.38 2.86
CA VAL A 190 -3.35 1.05 2.05
C VAL A 190 -3.04 0.98 0.57
N GLN A 191 -1.78 1.22 0.17
CA GLN A 191 -1.36 1.19 -1.23
C GLN A 191 -1.29 -0.24 -1.79
N MET A 192 -1.18 -1.27 -0.93
CA MET A 192 -1.25 -2.66 -1.35
C MET A 192 -2.69 -3.18 -1.48
N ALA A 193 -3.68 -2.64 -0.78
CA ALA A 193 -5.07 -3.09 -0.86
C ALA A 193 -5.66 -3.24 -2.29
N PRO A 194 -5.31 -2.40 -3.28
CA PRO A 194 -5.78 -2.58 -4.65
C PRO A 194 -5.38 -3.93 -5.28
N VAL A 195 -4.26 -4.55 -4.88
CA VAL A 195 -3.92 -5.88 -5.45
C VAL A 195 -4.94 -6.95 -5.05
N LEU A 196 -5.79 -6.69 -4.06
CA LEU A 196 -6.84 -7.62 -3.63
C LEU A 196 -8.11 -7.55 -4.46
N LYS A 197 -8.28 -6.58 -5.36
CA LYS A 197 -9.50 -6.48 -6.17
C LYS A 197 -9.78 -7.74 -6.97
N GLN A 198 -11.03 -8.15 -7.02
CA GLN A 198 -11.40 -9.47 -7.56
C GLN A 198 -11.22 -9.58 -9.08
N TRP A 199 -11.32 -8.45 -9.79
CA TRP A 199 -11.08 -8.34 -11.24
C TRP A 199 -9.59 -8.25 -11.61
N LEU A 200 -8.70 -8.09 -10.62
CA LEU A 200 -7.26 -8.09 -10.85
C LEU A 200 -6.68 -9.49 -10.63
N HIS A 201 -6.16 -10.05 -11.71
CA HIS A 201 -5.46 -11.33 -11.74
C HIS A 201 -3.96 -11.08 -11.91
N LEU A 202 -3.24 -11.12 -10.80
CA LEU A 202 -1.80 -10.92 -10.75
C LEU A 202 -1.13 -12.26 -10.37
N ASN A 203 0.14 -12.42 -10.74
CA ASN A 203 0.97 -13.53 -10.26
C ASN A 203 1.85 -13.08 -9.08
N CYS A 204 2.46 -14.03 -8.37
CA CYS A 204 3.30 -13.74 -7.20
C CYS A 204 4.44 -12.76 -7.50
N SER A 205 5.14 -12.91 -8.63
CA SER A 205 6.23 -12.03 -9.03
C SER A 205 5.75 -10.58 -9.24
N THR A 206 4.60 -10.38 -9.90
CA THR A 206 4.02 -9.04 -10.08
C THR A 206 3.62 -8.42 -8.73
N VAL A 207 3.08 -9.21 -7.82
CA VAL A 207 2.68 -8.74 -6.48
C VAL A 207 3.91 -8.35 -5.65
N GLU A 208 4.99 -9.12 -5.71
CA GLU A 208 6.25 -8.82 -5.02
C GLU A 208 6.93 -7.56 -5.55
N ASN A 209 7.03 -7.43 -6.87
CA ASN A 209 7.57 -6.22 -7.49
C ASN A 209 6.75 -4.98 -7.08
N LYS A 210 5.42 -5.12 -7.04
CA LYS A 210 4.53 -4.06 -6.55
C LYS A 210 4.78 -3.77 -5.08
N ALA A 211 4.88 -4.79 -4.22
CA ALA A 211 5.14 -4.63 -2.79
C ALA A 211 6.46 -3.89 -2.53
N THR A 212 7.53 -4.27 -3.24
CA THR A 212 8.83 -3.61 -3.15
C THR A 212 8.75 -2.14 -3.58
N SER A 213 8.11 -1.87 -4.72
CA SER A 213 7.91 -0.50 -5.23
C SER A 213 7.11 0.37 -4.26
N VAL A 214 5.99 -0.13 -3.75
CA VAL A 214 5.13 0.59 -2.81
C VAL A 214 5.84 0.82 -1.48
N ARG A 215 6.56 -0.17 -0.95
CA ARG A 215 7.35 0.01 0.29
C ARG A 215 8.35 1.15 0.13
N ASN A 216 9.11 1.16 -0.96
CA ASN A 216 10.08 2.23 -1.22
C ASN A 216 9.38 3.59 -1.32
N GLN A 217 8.28 3.67 -2.08
CA GLN A 217 7.46 4.88 -2.16
C GLN A 217 6.99 5.36 -0.77
N CYS A 218 6.50 4.46 0.08
CA CYS A 218 5.98 4.79 1.40
C CYS A 218 7.06 5.14 2.43
N LEU A 219 8.28 4.60 2.27
CA LEU A 219 9.45 5.02 3.04
C LEU A 219 9.89 6.43 2.63
N SER A 220 9.89 6.74 1.33
CA SER A 220 10.22 8.08 0.83
C SER A 220 9.20 9.13 1.24
N LYS A 221 7.92 8.79 1.03
CA LYS A 221 6.79 9.71 1.14
C LYS A 221 5.63 8.99 1.82
N PRO A 222 5.68 8.87 3.16
CA PRO A 222 4.60 8.25 3.91
C PRO A 222 3.33 9.11 3.84
N LEU A 223 2.22 8.59 4.34
CA LEU A 223 1.01 9.39 4.50
C LEU A 223 1.23 10.49 5.56
N GLY A 224 0.56 11.63 5.42
CA GLY A 224 0.71 12.73 6.39
C GLY A 224 1.89 13.67 6.11
N VAL A 225 2.36 14.36 7.15
CA VAL A 225 3.22 15.56 7.01
C VAL A 225 4.70 15.28 7.26
N ILE A 226 5.02 14.31 8.12
CA ILE A 226 6.42 14.00 8.48
C ILE A 226 7.06 13.17 7.37
N SER A 227 8.10 13.71 6.76
CA SER A 227 8.93 13.04 5.77
C SER A 227 10.17 12.41 6.41
N LEU A 228 10.93 11.63 5.63
CA LEU A 228 12.21 11.10 6.09
C LEU A 228 13.21 12.23 6.44
N CYS A 229 13.09 13.38 5.78
CA CYS A 229 13.96 14.54 5.99
C CYS A 229 13.74 15.23 7.34
N ASP A 230 12.57 15.03 7.95
CA ASP A 230 12.21 15.59 9.25
C ASP A 230 12.72 14.74 10.42
N LEU A 231 13.36 13.60 10.13
CA LEU A 231 13.84 12.66 11.15
C LEU A 231 15.29 12.90 11.55
N SER A 232 15.58 12.60 12.82
CA SER A 232 16.96 12.54 13.29
C SER A 232 17.70 11.34 12.69
N HIS A 233 19.02 11.44 12.60
CA HIS A 233 19.84 10.34 12.05
C HIS A 233 19.72 9.08 12.91
N ASP A 234 19.52 9.24 14.23
CA ASP A 234 19.34 8.13 15.15
C ASP A 234 17.99 7.44 14.97
N ASP A 235 16.93 8.20 14.66
CA ASP A 235 15.62 7.62 14.33
C ASP A 235 15.68 6.82 13.03
N ILE A 236 16.21 7.42 11.95
CA ILE A 236 16.37 6.74 10.65
C ILE A 236 17.14 5.44 10.83
N TRP A 237 18.26 5.51 11.55
CA TRP A 237 19.07 4.34 11.85
C TRP A 237 18.30 3.27 12.62
N THR A 238 17.68 3.66 13.73
CA THR A 238 16.99 2.73 14.62
C THR A 238 15.83 2.03 13.92
N ILE A 239 15.06 2.78 13.11
CA ILE A 239 13.94 2.23 12.36
C ILE A 239 14.43 1.30 11.25
N PHE A 240 15.38 1.74 10.44
CA PHE A 240 15.94 0.94 9.33
C PHE A 240 16.39 -0.45 9.80
N TRP A 241 17.12 -0.53 10.92
CA TRP A 241 17.55 -1.82 11.46
C TRP A 241 16.44 -2.64 12.07
N SER A 242 15.41 -2.00 12.61
CA SER A 242 14.26 -2.71 13.16
C SER A 242 13.43 -3.40 12.08
N ILE A 243 13.43 -2.87 10.85
CA ILE A 243 12.71 -3.44 9.71
C ILE A 243 13.64 -4.07 8.67
N ARG A 244 14.91 -4.28 9.01
CA ARG A 244 15.94 -4.79 8.08
C ARG A 244 15.48 -6.07 7.39
N ASP A 245 14.90 -6.98 8.16
CA ASP A 245 14.48 -8.30 7.69
C ASP A 245 13.28 -8.22 6.73
N SER A 246 12.65 -7.05 6.58
CA SER A 246 11.69 -6.81 5.50
C SER A 246 12.38 -6.66 4.14
N PHE A 247 13.66 -6.27 4.10
CA PHE A 247 14.37 -5.99 2.86
C PHE A 247 15.00 -7.23 2.22
N ASP A 248 15.31 -8.28 2.99
CA ASP A 248 15.92 -9.54 2.55
C ASP A 248 16.91 -9.37 1.37
N LYS A 249 16.68 -10.01 0.20
CA LYS A 249 17.51 -9.90 -1.02
C LYS A 249 17.61 -8.47 -1.58
N ASN A 250 16.69 -7.60 -1.22
CA ASN A 250 16.62 -6.19 -1.63
C ASN A 250 17.24 -5.23 -0.61
N LEU A 251 18.02 -5.71 0.35
CA LEU A 251 18.69 -4.88 1.36
C LEU A 251 19.53 -3.76 0.73
N VAL A 252 20.41 -4.09 -0.23
CA VAL A 252 21.29 -3.10 -0.88
C VAL A 252 20.49 -2.06 -1.67
N PRO A 253 19.56 -2.45 -2.58
CA PRO A 253 18.66 -1.49 -3.23
C PRO A 253 17.88 -0.60 -2.26
N SER A 254 17.45 -1.14 -1.11
CA SER A 254 16.70 -0.37 -0.11
C SER A 254 17.57 0.63 0.64
N ILE A 255 18.82 0.27 0.95
CA ILE A 255 19.82 1.20 1.49
C ILE A 255 20.06 2.35 0.50
N LEU A 256 20.30 2.02 -0.78
CA LEU A 256 20.49 3.01 -1.84
C LEU A 256 19.29 3.95 -1.97
N HIS A 257 18.09 3.42 -1.87
CA HIS A 257 16.87 4.20 -1.92
C HIS A 257 16.78 5.19 -0.74
N VAL A 258 17.01 4.74 0.50
CA VAL A 258 17.02 5.60 1.70
C VAL A 258 18.06 6.71 1.56
N MET A 259 19.24 6.40 1.02
CA MET A 259 20.31 7.38 0.82
C MET A 259 19.95 8.43 -0.23
N ASN A 260 19.31 8.02 -1.33
CA ASN A 260 18.80 8.95 -2.33
C ASN A 260 17.81 9.95 -1.74
N VAL A 261 16.87 9.47 -0.92
CA VAL A 261 15.91 10.35 -0.23
C VAL A 261 16.65 11.32 0.69
N ILE A 262 17.58 10.82 1.51
CA ILE A 262 18.38 11.64 2.42
C ILE A 262 19.21 12.70 1.67
N GLN A 263 19.79 12.34 0.51
CA GLN A 263 20.55 13.29 -0.31
C GLN A 263 19.66 14.45 -0.76
N ASN A 264 18.45 14.13 -1.22
CA ASN A 264 17.48 15.12 -1.67
C ASN A 264 16.90 15.97 -0.52
N CYS A 265 17.07 15.57 0.74
CA CYS A 265 16.72 16.42 1.88
C CYS A 265 17.62 17.66 2.00
N SER A 266 18.81 17.64 1.39
CA SER A 266 19.85 18.67 1.57
C SER A 266 19.99 19.65 0.40
N THR A 267 19.22 19.48 -0.69
CA THR A 267 19.35 20.29 -1.90
C THR A 267 18.05 21.01 -2.25
N SER A 268 18.02 22.34 -2.08
CA SER A 268 17.15 23.21 -2.86
C SER A 268 17.65 23.40 -4.29
N ASP A 269 18.89 22.99 -4.59
CA ASP A 269 19.51 23.11 -5.91
C ASP A 269 20.44 21.91 -6.17
N LYS A 270 20.20 21.22 -7.28
CA LYS A 270 20.92 20.06 -7.88
C LYS A 270 20.40 18.67 -7.53
N GLU A 271 19.60 18.13 -8.46
CA GLU A 271 19.41 16.70 -8.68
C GLU A 271 20.77 16.03 -8.84
N SER A 272 21.22 15.33 -7.81
CA SER A 272 22.33 14.38 -7.92
C SER A 272 21.80 13.08 -7.34
N ASN A 273 21.53 12.11 -8.21
CA ASN A 273 20.98 10.83 -7.79
C ASN A 273 22.15 9.91 -7.41
N VAL A 274 22.08 9.28 -6.24
CA VAL A 274 22.91 8.12 -5.90
C VAL A 274 22.52 6.98 -6.83
N THR A 275 23.36 6.70 -7.82
CA THR A 275 23.12 5.64 -8.80
C THR A 275 23.80 4.33 -8.42
N GLU A 276 24.92 4.40 -7.69
CA GLU A 276 25.70 3.20 -7.35
C GLU A 276 26.31 3.28 -5.95
N MET A 277 26.24 2.17 -5.21
CA MET A 277 27.05 1.93 -4.03
C MET A 277 28.06 0.85 -4.39
N ARG A 278 29.35 1.20 -4.40
CA ARG A 278 30.41 0.19 -4.50
C ARG A 278 30.99 -0.07 -3.12
N LEU A 279 31.07 -1.35 -2.80
CA LEU A 279 31.80 -1.86 -1.66
C LEU A 279 33.29 -1.88 -2.03
N PHE A 280 34.12 -1.17 -1.27
CA PHE A 280 35.57 -1.20 -1.46
C PHE A 280 36.22 -1.97 -0.31
N PHE A 281 36.97 -3.01 -0.69
CA PHE A 281 37.80 -3.79 0.22
C PHE A 281 39.16 -3.09 0.40
N THR A 282 39.16 -1.85 0.89
CA THR A 282 40.43 -1.17 1.22
C THR A 282 40.30 -0.40 2.55
N PRO A 283 41.36 -0.36 3.37
CA PRO A 283 41.34 0.32 4.66
C PRO A 283 41.46 1.85 4.56
N THR A 284 41.75 2.40 3.38
CA THR A 284 42.05 3.83 3.24
C THR A 284 41.68 4.35 1.84
N ILE A 285 40.55 5.06 1.76
CA ILE A 285 40.30 6.04 0.71
C ILE A 285 39.70 7.27 1.40
N ASN A 286 40.36 8.43 1.29
CA ASN A 286 39.79 9.71 1.70
C ASN A 286 38.80 10.13 0.62
N ILE A 287 37.50 9.98 0.89
CA ILE A 287 36.44 10.44 0.00
C ILE A 287 35.60 11.46 0.75
N HIS A 288 35.46 12.64 0.14
CA HIS A 288 34.57 13.67 0.63
C HIS A 288 33.12 13.27 0.34
N VAL A 289 32.44 12.72 1.33
CA VAL A 289 30.98 12.66 1.32
C VAL A 289 30.49 14.06 1.68
N THR A 290 29.86 14.76 0.75
CA THR A 290 29.39 16.14 0.95
C THR A 290 28.20 16.23 1.91
N ASN A 291 27.54 15.11 2.20
CA ASN A 291 26.37 15.05 3.07
C ASN A 291 26.69 14.32 4.39
N THR A 292 26.70 15.09 5.50
CA THR A 292 27.00 14.58 6.85
C THR A 292 25.99 13.56 7.38
N MET A 293 24.75 13.54 6.87
CA MET A 293 23.74 12.54 7.23
C MET A 293 24.02 11.18 6.60
N ILE A 294 24.40 11.18 5.34
CA ILE A 294 24.78 9.99 4.58
C ILE A 294 26.03 9.34 5.17
N GLU A 295 27.08 10.13 5.45
CA GLU A 295 28.32 9.63 6.05
C GLU A 295 28.07 8.92 7.38
N LYS A 296 27.29 9.55 8.27
CA LYS A 296 26.94 8.98 9.58
C LYS A 296 26.11 7.72 9.46
N PHE A 297 25.13 7.69 8.56
CA PHE A 297 24.29 6.50 8.34
C PHE A 297 25.15 5.30 7.94
N LEU A 298 26.05 5.49 6.97
CA LEU A 298 26.82 4.39 6.44
C LEU A 298 28.00 3.96 7.32
N SER A 299 28.62 4.90 8.04
CA SER A 299 29.61 4.57 9.08
C SER A 299 29.03 3.55 10.07
N LYS A 300 27.78 3.75 10.49
CA LYS A 300 27.08 2.81 11.36
C LYS A 300 26.80 1.47 10.66
N ILE A 301 26.59 1.40 9.34
CA ILE A 301 26.41 0.12 8.57
C ILE A 301 27.65 -0.73 8.67
N VAL A 302 28.80 -0.14 8.38
CA VAL A 302 30.10 -0.83 8.43
C VAL A 302 30.35 -1.41 9.82
N THR A 303 30.09 -0.61 10.87
CA THR A 303 30.24 -1.08 12.26
C THR A 303 29.26 -2.21 12.58
N LYS A 304 27.97 -2.05 12.24
CA LYS A 304 26.92 -2.98 12.64
C LYS A 304 27.02 -4.33 11.94
N MET A 305 27.37 -4.34 10.65
CA MET A 305 27.55 -5.55 9.87
C MET A 305 28.89 -6.26 10.15
N SER A 306 29.76 -5.67 10.99
CA SER A 306 31.11 -6.16 11.23
C SER A 306 31.91 -6.36 9.94
N TRP A 307 31.60 -5.61 8.89
CA TRP A 307 32.24 -5.70 7.58
C TRP A 307 33.75 -5.41 7.62
N GLN A 308 34.20 -4.71 8.65
CA GLN A 308 35.62 -4.54 8.97
C GLN A 308 36.34 -5.88 9.21
N LYS A 309 35.64 -6.89 9.76
CA LYS A 309 36.19 -8.24 9.97
C LYS A 309 36.37 -9.01 8.66
N GLU A 310 35.65 -8.61 7.61
CA GLU A 310 35.76 -9.16 6.25
C GLU A 310 36.64 -8.29 5.33
N GLY A 311 37.39 -7.35 5.90
CA GLY A 311 38.32 -6.48 5.16
C GLY A 311 37.63 -5.35 4.38
N ILE A 312 36.33 -5.15 4.55
CA ILE A 312 35.59 -4.03 3.97
C ILE A 312 35.75 -2.83 4.90
N GLY A 313 36.62 -1.90 4.51
CA GLY A 313 36.93 -0.69 5.28
C GLY A 313 36.03 0.50 4.98
N TRP A 314 35.43 0.57 3.78
CA TRP A 314 34.74 1.77 3.28
C TRP A 314 33.71 1.45 2.16
N PHE A 315 32.73 2.34 1.96
CA PHE A 315 31.80 2.34 0.81
C PHE A 315 31.89 3.70 0.12
N CYS A 316 31.76 3.73 -1.21
CA CYS A 316 31.66 4.99 -1.93
C CYS A 316 30.31 5.08 -2.64
N ILE A 317 29.78 6.29 -2.68
CA ILE A 317 28.51 6.65 -3.29
C ILE A 317 28.84 7.36 -4.57
N PHE A 318 28.45 6.78 -5.70
CA PHE A 318 28.54 7.47 -6.96
C PHE A 318 27.25 8.24 -7.17
N THR A 319 27.40 9.55 -7.37
CA THR A 319 26.32 10.43 -7.79
C THR A 319 26.57 10.79 -9.23
N GLU A 320 25.63 10.47 -10.12
CA GLU A 320 25.64 11.05 -11.47
C GLU A 320 25.13 12.50 -11.39
N SER A 321 25.85 13.40 -12.06
CA SER A 321 25.54 14.83 -12.18
C SER A 321 24.86 15.14 -13.50
#